data_AF-E3NVU9-F1
#
_entry.id   AF-E3NVU9-F1
#
_cell.length_a   1.000
_cell.length_b   1.000
_cell.length_c   1.000
_cell.angle_alpha   90.00
_cell.angle_beta   90.00
_cell.angle_gamma   90.00
#
_symmetry.space_group_name_H-M   'P 1'
#
loop_
_entity.id
_entity.type
_entity.pdbx_description
1 polymer ?
#
loop_
_entity_poly.entity_id
_entity_poly.type
_entity_poly.pdbx_seq_one_letter_code
_entity_poly.pdbx_strand_id
1 'polypeptide(L)'
;SSSQTTYQNFDSSAFRSNVFTPSRSSTYFTTGGTTGNTYIISQPATPIIYDNHHYYWHGYYRSRPEKETYCEYAIGDEDGELRNVTFANGTSPKFLAFGCGHYERCCGMTCCSMLGDFLGTIIWLAMFGVAIWLCCCKN
;
A
#
# COMPACT_ATOMS: atom_id res chain seq x y z
N SER A 1 -26.88 14.92 5.28
CA SER A 1 -25.50 15.42 5.34
C SER A 1 -24.54 14.31 5.05
N SER A 2 -23.81 14.44 3.95
CA SER A 2 -22.82 13.49 3.45
C SER A 2 -21.69 13.31 4.45
N SER A 3 -21.55 12.10 4.99
CA SER A 3 -20.36 11.67 5.73
C SER A 3 -19.17 11.71 4.77
N GLN A 4 -18.38 12.78 4.82
CA GLN A 4 -17.06 12.81 4.20
C GLN A 4 -16.14 11.90 5.03
N THR A 5 -16.26 10.58 4.82
CA THR A 5 -15.15 9.69 5.10
C THR A 5 -14.05 10.11 4.15
N THR A 6 -12.96 10.66 4.68
CA THR A 6 -11.69 10.77 3.96
C THR A 6 -11.38 9.37 3.42
N TYR A 7 -11.71 9.10 2.16
CA TYR A 7 -11.23 7.92 1.46
C TYR A 7 -9.72 8.11 1.39
N GLN A 8 -9.00 7.58 2.37
CA GLN A 8 -7.59 7.27 2.16
C GLN A 8 -7.60 6.26 1.02
N ASN A 9 -7.34 6.74 -0.20
CA ASN A 9 -7.18 5.86 -1.34
C ASN A 9 -5.94 5.03 -1.02
N PHE A 10 -6.16 3.79 -0.58
CA PHE A 10 -5.13 2.77 -0.42
C PHE A 10 -4.66 2.22 -1.78
N ASP A 11 -4.68 3.09 -2.79
CA ASP A 11 -4.38 2.81 -4.17
C ASP A 11 -2.86 2.70 -4.38
N SER A 12 -2.47 2.40 -5.62
CA SER A 12 -1.08 2.27 -6.00
C SER A 12 -0.38 3.59 -6.36
N SER A 13 -1.05 4.74 -6.32
CA SER A 13 -0.54 6.00 -6.88
C SER A 13 0.76 6.46 -6.21
N ALA A 14 0.80 6.44 -4.87
CA ALA A 14 1.96 6.89 -4.11
C ALA A 14 3.16 5.95 -4.30
N PHE A 15 2.91 4.64 -4.31
CA PHE A 15 3.90 3.63 -4.66
C PHE A 15 4.43 3.82 -6.09
N ARG A 16 3.53 3.98 -7.08
CA ARG A 16 3.90 4.19 -8.49
C ARG A 16 4.77 5.43 -8.65
N SER A 17 4.38 6.55 -8.02
CA SER A 17 5.15 7.79 -8.05
C SER A 17 6.57 7.64 -7.49
N ASN A 18 6.78 6.68 -6.60
CA ASN A 18 8.08 6.41 -5.99
C ASN A 18 8.93 5.50 -6.88
N VAL A 19 8.31 4.44 -7.40
CA VAL A 19 8.97 3.32 -8.11
C VAL A 19 9.29 3.66 -9.56
N PHE A 20 8.39 4.36 -10.25
CA PHE A 20 8.53 4.70 -11.67
C PHE A 20 9.24 6.04 -11.91
N THR A 21 9.93 6.58 -10.89
CA THR A 21 10.83 7.73 -11.10
C THR A 21 12.03 7.34 -11.97
N PRO A 22 12.57 8.24 -12.83
CA PRO A 22 13.69 7.92 -13.72
C PRO A 22 14.93 7.34 -13.00
N SER A 23 15.17 7.77 -11.76
CA SER A 23 16.31 7.32 -10.97
C SER A 23 16.11 5.93 -10.36
N ARG A 24 14.90 5.57 -9.92
CA ARG A 24 14.63 4.26 -9.30
C ARG A 24 14.18 3.21 -10.30
N SER A 25 13.47 3.60 -11.36
CA SER A 25 12.94 2.67 -12.34
C SER A 25 14.05 1.85 -13.00
N SER A 26 15.19 2.47 -13.33
CA SER A 26 16.36 1.80 -13.91
C SER A 26 17.01 0.75 -12.98
N THR A 27 16.73 0.79 -11.69
CA THR A 27 17.23 -0.22 -10.72
C THR A 27 16.44 -1.52 -10.82
N TYR A 28 15.12 -1.43 -11.02
CA TYR A 28 14.20 -2.58 -10.97
C TYR A 28 13.71 -3.02 -12.35
N PHE A 29 13.76 -2.11 -13.32
CA PHE A 29 13.22 -2.31 -14.66
C PHE A 29 14.23 -1.95 -15.73
N THR A 30 14.15 -2.68 -16.83
CA THR A 30 14.70 -2.28 -18.12
C THR A 30 13.55 -1.81 -19.00
N THR A 31 13.73 -0.68 -19.67
CA THR A 31 12.77 -0.22 -20.68
C THR A 31 12.76 -1.23 -21.82
N GLY A 32 11.62 -1.85 -22.09
CA GLY A 32 11.56 -2.91 -23.10
C GLY A 32 10.14 -3.14 -23.58
N GLY A 33 9.98 -3.14 -24.90
CA GLY A 33 8.71 -3.27 -25.60
C GLY A 33 8.75 -2.48 -26.90
N THR A 34 8.11 -2.99 -27.96
CA THR A 34 8.08 -2.40 -29.31
C THR A 34 7.48 -0.98 -29.34
N THR A 35 6.84 -0.54 -28.25
CA THR A 35 6.14 0.75 -28.11
C THR A 35 6.75 1.68 -27.06
N GLY A 36 7.83 1.30 -26.36
CA GLY A 36 8.53 2.16 -25.39
C GLY A 36 7.82 2.42 -24.04
N ASN A 37 6.60 1.91 -23.85
CA ASN A 37 5.76 2.19 -22.67
C ASN A 37 5.63 0.99 -21.70
N THR A 38 6.47 -0.03 -21.84
CA THR A 38 6.41 -1.26 -21.04
C THR A 38 7.69 -1.40 -20.20
N TYR A 39 7.51 -1.74 -18.93
CA TYR A 39 8.59 -1.94 -17.97
C TYR A 39 8.86 -3.43 -17.80
N ILE A 40 10.05 -3.89 -18.18
CA ILE A 40 10.44 -5.29 -17.98
C ILE A 40 11.16 -5.40 -16.64
N ILE A 41 10.67 -6.24 -15.74
CA ILE A 41 11.29 -6.52 -14.43
C ILE A 41 12.65 -7.19 -14.68
N SER A 42 13.72 -6.49 -14.35
CA SER A 42 15.09 -7.00 -14.48
C SER A 42 15.55 -7.76 -13.24
N GLN A 43 15.03 -7.39 -12.07
CA GLN A 43 15.40 -7.98 -10.78
C GLN A 43 14.18 -8.45 -9.98
N PRO A 44 13.53 -9.56 -10.35
CA PRO A 44 12.28 -9.99 -9.71
C PRO A 44 12.48 -10.46 -8.26
N ALA A 45 13.68 -10.92 -7.90
CA ALA A 45 14.02 -11.34 -6.55
C ALA A 45 14.43 -10.17 -5.61
N THR A 46 14.68 -8.98 -6.17
CA THR A 46 15.01 -7.79 -5.38
C THR A 46 13.70 -7.13 -4.96
N PRO A 47 13.42 -6.97 -3.65
CA PRO A 47 12.23 -6.27 -3.20
C PRO A 47 12.30 -4.79 -3.55
N ILE A 48 11.14 -4.24 -3.90
CA ILE A 48 10.96 -2.80 -4.01
C ILE A 48 10.72 -2.25 -2.61
N ILE A 49 11.52 -1.27 -2.20
CA ILE A 49 11.42 -0.67 -0.87
C ILE A 49 10.62 0.62 -0.97
N TYR A 50 9.46 0.65 -0.33
CA TYR A 50 8.61 1.82 -0.24
C TYR A 50 7.97 1.91 1.14
N ASP A 51 7.96 3.10 1.75
CA ASP A 51 7.33 3.36 3.06
C ASP A 51 7.71 2.34 4.15
N ASN A 52 8.99 1.97 4.25
CA ASN A 52 9.51 0.96 5.19
C ASN A 52 8.94 -0.47 4.99
N HIS A 53 8.38 -0.75 3.82
CA HIS A 53 7.87 -2.06 3.41
C HIS A 53 8.67 -2.60 2.23
N HIS A 54 8.82 -3.92 2.21
CA HIS A 54 9.46 -4.66 1.12
C HIS A 54 8.35 -5.30 0.28
N TYR A 55 8.18 -4.80 -0.94
CA TYR A 55 7.21 -5.32 -1.90
C TYR A 55 7.90 -6.30 -2.84
N TYR A 56 7.33 -7.48 -2.95
CA TYR A 56 7.83 -8.59 -3.76
C TYR A 56 6.86 -8.89 -4.89
N TRP A 57 7.41 -9.22 -6.05
CA TRP A 57 6.62 -9.75 -7.15
C TRP A 57 6.08 -11.15 -6.82
N HIS A 58 4.97 -11.52 -7.46
CA HIS A 58 4.37 -12.84 -7.33
C HIS A 58 5.42 -13.97 -7.45
N GLY A 59 5.49 -14.82 -6.41
CA GLY A 59 6.42 -15.95 -6.34
C GLY A 59 7.81 -15.65 -5.73
N TYR A 60 8.11 -14.37 -5.43
CA TYR A 60 9.40 -13.95 -4.87
C TYR A 60 9.31 -13.47 -3.41
N TYR A 61 8.16 -13.64 -2.76
CA TYR A 61 7.96 -13.20 -1.38
C TYR A 61 8.97 -13.85 -0.43
N ARG A 62 9.54 -13.02 0.44
CA ARG A 62 10.40 -13.49 1.55
C ARG A 62 9.83 -12.97 2.85
N SER A 63 9.45 -13.90 3.72
CA SER A 63 8.99 -13.58 5.07
C SER A 63 10.11 -12.90 5.85
N ARG A 64 9.73 -11.93 6.68
CA ARG A 64 10.63 -11.28 7.63
C ARG A 64 10.03 -11.40 9.02
N PRO A 65 10.82 -11.69 10.06
CA PRO A 65 10.32 -11.87 11.42
C PRO A 65 9.65 -10.60 11.96
N GLU A 66 10.09 -9.42 11.53
CA GLU A 66 9.52 -8.12 11.94
C GLU A 66 8.16 -7.80 11.28
N LYS A 67 7.79 -8.54 10.23
CA LYS A 67 6.59 -8.30 9.42
C LYS A 67 5.76 -9.57 9.37
N GLU A 68 5.07 -9.85 10.47
CA GLU A 68 4.32 -11.09 10.71
C GLU A 68 3.05 -11.20 9.86
N THR A 69 2.44 -10.07 9.50
CA THR A 69 1.18 -10.03 8.76
C THR A 69 1.47 -10.03 7.26
N TYR A 70 1.08 -11.08 6.54
CA TYR A 70 1.21 -11.17 5.08
C TYR A 70 0.08 -10.42 4.36
N CYS A 71 0.43 -9.58 3.40
CA CYS A 71 -0.50 -8.79 2.60
C CYS A 71 -0.23 -8.95 1.10
N GLU A 72 -1.31 -8.99 0.33
CA GLU A 72 -1.27 -9.03 -1.12
C GLU A 72 -2.06 -7.85 -1.70
N TYR A 73 -1.47 -7.19 -2.70
CA TYR A 73 -2.12 -6.18 -3.50
C TYR A 73 -2.28 -6.68 -4.92
N ALA A 74 -3.52 -6.92 -5.35
CA ALA A 74 -3.83 -7.31 -6.72
C ALA A 74 -3.67 -6.12 -7.67
N ILE A 75 -2.96 -6.32 -8.77
CA ILE A 75 -2.74 -5.29 -9.80
C ILE A 75 -3.96 -5.28 -10.72
N GLY A 76 -4.75 -4.22 -10.64
CA GLY A 76 -5.93 -3.96 -11.46
C GLY A 76 -5.65 -3.07 -12.66
N ASP A 77 -6.70 -2.79 -13.43
CA ASP A 77 -6.61 -1.95 -14.64
C ASP A 77 -6.40 -0.46 -14.32
N GLU A 78 -6.77 -0.02 -13.11
CA GLU A 78 -6.61 1.36 -12.64
C GLU A 78 -5.18 1.67 -12.11
N ASP A 79 -4.29 0.66 -12.05
CA ASP A 79 -2.94 0.79 -11.49
C ASP A 79 -1.88 1.33 -12.47
N GLY A 80 -2.31 1.90 -13.62
CA GLY A 80 -1.47 2.66 -14.56
C GLY A 80 -0.14 1.98 -14.94
N GLU A 81 1.01 2.58 -14.60
CA GLU A 81 2.32 2.02 -14.98
C GLU A 81 2.55 0.61 -14.43
N LEU A 82 1.98 0.28 -13.26
CA LEU A 82 2.10 -1.03 -12.63
C LEU A 82 1.46 -2.13 -13.49
N ARG A 83 0.41 -1.79 -14.26
CA ARG A 83 -0.24 -2.68 -15.23
C ARG A 83 0.65 -2.95 -16.45
N ASN A 84 1.52 -2.01 -16.79
CA ASN A 84 2.44 -2.10 -17.93
C ASN A 84 3.79 -2.74 -17.55
N VAL A 85 3.84 -3.47 -16.43
CA VAL A 85 5.01 -4.22 -15.99
C VAL A 85 4.90 -5.67 -16.47
N THR A 86 6.00 -6.23 -16.97
CA THR A 86 6.10 -7.64 -17.35
C THR A 86 7.38 -8.27 -16.81
N PHE A 87 7.35 -9.56 -16.54
CA PHE A 87 8.55 -10.35 -16.33
C PHE A 87 9.30 -10.54 -17.66
N ALA A 88 10.59 -10.88 -17.59
CA ALA A 88 11.41 -11.13 -18.78
C ALA A 88 10.89 -12.25 -19.70
N ASN A 89 10.07 -13.16 -19.18
CA ASN A 89 9.39 -14.21 -19.95
C ASN A 89 8.09 -13.73 -20.63
N GLY A 90 7.73 -12.44 -20.49
CA GLY A 90 6.54 -11.82 -21.05
C GLY A 90 5.27 -11.95 -20.20
N THR A 91 5.31 -12.64 -19.06
CA THR A 91 4.12 -12.75 -18.19
C THR A 91 3.94 -11.49 -17.36
N SER A 92 2.69 -11.08 -17.13
CA SER A 92 2.38 -9.96 -16.24
C SER A 92 2.27 -10.43 -14.78
N PRO A 93 2.84 -9.70 -13.81
CA PRO A 93 2.60 -9.96 -12.40
C PRO A 93 1.12 -9.73 -12.06
N LYS A 94 0.51 -10.64 -11.29
CA LYS A 94 -0.90 -10.53 -10.88
C LYS A 94 -1.09 -9.74 -9.59
N PHE A 95 -0.10 -9.83 -8.70
CA PHE A 95 -0.14 -9.15 -7.41
C PHE A 95 1.28 -8.87 -6.90
N LEU A 96 1.35 -7.94 -5.96
CA LEU A 96 2.50 -7.65 -5.13
C LEU A 96 2.26 -8.17 -3.72
N ALA A 97 3.26 -8.81 -3.15
CA ALA A 97 3.22 -9.31 -1.78
C ALA A 97 4.10 -8.44 -0.89
N PHE A 98 3.61 -8.07 0.28
CA PHE A 98 4.35 -7.31 1.29
C PHE A 98 3.93 -7.75 2.69
N GLY A 99 4.70 -7.37 3.71
CA GLY A 99 4.40 -7.71 5.09
C GLY A 99 4.14 -6.46 5.93
N CYS A 100 3.13 -6.51 6.80
CA CYS A 100 2.84 -5.51 7.83
C CYS A 100 3.28 -6.00 9.21
N GLY A 101 3.38 -5.08 10.17
CA GLY A 101 3.70 -5.38 11.57
C GLY A 101 2.58 -6.11 12.31
N HIS A 102 2.87 -6.56 13.53
CA HIS A 102 1.97 -7.38 14.36
C HIS A 102 0.62 -6.70 14.68
N TYR A 103 0.62 -5.38 14.92
CA TYR A 103 -0.59 -4.60 15.22
C TYR A 103 -1.13 -3.83 14.02
N GLU A 104 -0.69 -4.21 12.82
CA GLU A 104 -1.08 -3.60 11.56
C GLU A 104 -1.90 -4.57 10.72
N ARG A 105 -2.82 -4.02 9.93
CA ARG A 105 -3.64 -4.77 8.97
C ARG A 105 -3.34 -4.34 7.54
N CYS A 106 -3.62 -5.23 6.59
CA CYS A 106 -3.53 -4.94 5.17
C CYS A 106 -4.58 -3.89 4.78
N CYS A 107 -4.13 -2.80 4.19
CA CYS A 107 -4.94 -1.69 3.70
C CYS A 107 -4.51 -1.37 2.27
N GLY A 108 -5.07 -2.11 1.30
CA GLY A 108 -4.68 -2.00 -0.10
C GLY A 108 -3.17 -2.18 -0.25
N MET A 109 -2.46 -1.14 -0.70
CA MET A 109 -1.01 -1.17 -0.88
C MET A 109 -0.21 -0.74 0.36
N THR A 110 -0.85 -0.50 1.49
CA THR A 110 -0.23 0.04 2.72
C THR A 110 -0.64 -0.76 3.95
N CYS A 111 -0.02 -0.45 5.10
CA CYS A 111 -0.35 -1.02 6.39
C CYS A 111 -1.09 0.02 7.25
N CYS A 112 -2.28 -0.31 7.76
CA CYS A 112 -2.95 0.54 8.74
C CYS A 112 -2.71 0.02 10.16
N SER A 113 -2.37 0.93 11.08
CA SER A 113 -2.35 0.60 12.51
C SER A 113 -3.77 0.42 13.04
N MET A 114 -4.06 -0.70 13.70
CA MET A 114 -5.34 -0.84 14.42
C MET A 114 -5.41 0.12 15.63
N LEU A 115 -4.28 0.38 16.28
CA LEU A 115 -4.22 1.19 17.50
C LEU A 115 -4.59 2.66 17.28
N GLY A 116 -4.19 3.25 16.16
CA GLY A 116 -4.53 4.64 15.82
C GLY A 116 -6.05 4.86 15.69
N ASP A 117 -6.74 3.92 15.06
CA ASP A 117 -8.20 3.97 14.87
C ASP A 117 -8.95 3.84 16.22
N PHE A 118 -8.48 2.97 17.12
CA PHE A 118 -9.06 2.83 18.47
C PHE A 118 -8.81 4.06 19.35
N LEU A 119 -7.61 4.64 19.32
CA LEU A 119 -7.33 5.86 20.11
C LEU A 119 -8.14 7.06 19.61
N GLY A 120 -8.25 7.24 18.29
CA GLY A 120 -9.06 8.30 17.70
C GLY A 120 -10.55 8.19 18.08
N THR A 121 -11.11 6.99 18.04
CA THR A 121 -12.51 6.74 18.42
C THR A 121 -12.77 6.97 19.92
N ILE A 122 -11.84 6.55 20.80
CA ILE A 122 -11.96 6.80 22.24
C ILE A 122 -11.94 8.30 22.55
N ILE A 123 -11.01 9.06 21.96
CA ILE A 123 -10.94 10.52 22.15
C ILE A 123 -12.24 11.18 21.69
N TRP A 124 -12.77 10.75 20.54
CA TRP A 124 -14.02 11.27 20.01
C TRP A 124 -15.20 11.00 20.97
N LEU A 125 -15.35 9.76 21.46
CA LEU A 125 -16.38 9.39 22.43
C LEU A 125 -16.25 10.16 23.75
N ALA A 126 -15.02 10.38 24.24
CA ALA A 126 -14.79 11.16 25.45
C ALA A 126 -15.23 12.62 25.28
N MET A 127 -14.91 13.24 24.14
CA MET A 127 -15.34 14.62 23.83
C MET A 127 -16.87 14.73 23.76
N PHE A 128 -17.53 13.79 23.07
CA PHE A 128 -18.99 13.75 22.99
C PHE A 128 -19.64 13.46 24.36
N GLY A 129 -19.07 12.56 25.16
CA GLY A 129 -19.53 12.26 26.51
C GLY A 129 -19.45 13.46 27.45
N VAL A 130 -18.33 14.21 27.42
CA VAL A 130 -18.16 15.45 28.19
C VAL A 130 -19.12 16.54 27.73
N ALA A 131 -19.33 16.69 26.42
CA ALA A 131 -20.31 17.65 25.88
C ALA A 131 -21.74 17.34 26.35
N ILE A 132 -22.16 16.07 26.28
CA ILE A 132 -23.47 15.63 26.77
C ILE A 132 -23.57 15.86 28.29
N TRP A 133 -22.54 15.51 29.05
CA TRP A 133 -22.51 15.73 30.49
C TRP A 133 -22.61 17.21 30.87
N LEU A 134 -21.88 18.09 30.18
CA LEU A 134 -21.96 19.54 30.38
C LEU A 134 -23.32 20.11 29.98
N CYS A 135 -23.94 19.60 28.91
CA CYS A 135 -25.27 20.04 28.49
C CYS A 135 -26.40 19.53 29.41
N CYS A 136 -26.26 18.32 29.97
CA CYS A 136 -27.32 17.69 30.79
C CYS A 136 -27.18 17.92 32.29
N CYS A 137 -25.96 18.10 32.81
CA CYS A 137 -25.72 18.28 34.26
C CYS A 137 -25.42 19.72 34.65
N LYS A 138 -25.23 20.64 33.68
CA LYS A 138 -25.03 22.07 33.93
C LYS A 138 -26.20 22.92 33.42
N ASN A 139 -27.42 22.44 33.66
CA ASN A 139 -28.67 23.20 33.53
C ASN A 139 -29.59 22.87 34.71
#